data_AF-A0A8W7PBK8-F1
#
_entry.id   AF-A0A8W7PBK8-F1
#
_cell.length_a   1.000
_cell.length_b   1.000
_cell.length_c   1.000
_cell.angle_alpha   90.00
_cell.angle_beta   90.00
_cell.angle_gamma   90.00
#
_symmetry.space_group_name_H-M   'P 1'
#
loop_
_entity.id
_entity.type
_entity.pdbx_description
1 polymer ?
#
loop_
_entity_poly.entity_id
_entity_poly.type
_entity_poly.pdbx_seq_one_letter_code
_entity_poly.pdbx_strand_id
1 'polypeptide(L)'
;MGKQSLAKLAAHINGYQCHQIALRRGYDHSCFHEDLRRIYWIAGVLNKPTVFLITDTQIVHEAFMEDINNILNSGEVPNLFEGDEYEKIILNTRQPCIESGHPNQTRDGIFEFFIKRVRANLHVIMCMSPVGDTFRGRCRMFPSLVNCCTIDWFVKWPAEALRSVAIGSLKDVSDNEVQCKHLAQICVMIHESVESISERFYREMRRHYYTTPSSYLQLLNQYRVLVQKRVDSIIQKKDRIANGLSKILETNQVVAEMGEELKKFVPILEEKSKNMKELLAKLDKDNAMAESVKKSVAKDEAEAKIKAAETQEIADEAAKDLEIVLPTLQ
;
A
#
# COMPACT_ATOMS: atom_id res chain seq x y z
N MET A 1 22.12 -7.73 -14.71
CA MET A 1 22.76 -6.58 -15.38
C MET A 1 21.66 -5.86 -16.14
N GLY A 2 21.37 -4.59 -15.84
CA GLY A 2 20.21 -3.84 -16.36
C GLY A 2 20.23 -3.53 -17.86
N LYS A 3 20.72 -4.45 -18.71
CA LYS A 3 20.89 -4.29 -20.17
C LYS A 3 19.58 -3.87 -20.84
N GLN A 4 18.50 -4.59 -20.58
CA GLN A 4 17.18 -4.29 -21.13
C GLN A 4 16.65 -2.93 -20.64
N SER A 5 16.80 -2.65 -19.35
CA SER A 5 16.33 -1.39 -18.75
C SER A 5 17.08 -0.19 -19.34
N LEU A 6 18.40 -0.30 -19.50
CA LEU A 6 19.21 0.76 -20.08
C LEU A 6 18.92 0.96 -21.57
N ALA A 7 18.75 -0.13 -22.33
CA ALA A 7 18.37 -0.06 -23.74
C ALA A 7 17.02 0.64 -23.93
N LYS A 8 16.02 0.31 -23.11
CA LYS A 8 14.70 0.97 -23.12
C LYS A 8 14.80 2.44 -22.75
N LEU A 9 15.61 2.78 -21.73
CA LEU A 9 15.83 4.16 -21.33
C LEU A 9 16.51 4.97 -22.45
N ALA A 10 17.55 4.41 -23.07
CA ALA A 10 18.25 5.05 -24.18
C ALA A 10 17.34 5.27 -25.40
N ALA A 11 16.51 4.28 -25.74
CA ALA A 11 15.49 4.43 -26.78
C ALA A 11 14.50 5.56 -26.44
N HIS A 12 14.04 5.61 -25.18
CA HIS A 12 13.10 6.62 -24.73
C HIS A 12 13.69 8.04 -24.77
N ILE A 13 14.94 8.23 -24.35
CA ILE A 13 15.63 9.53 -24.37
C ILE A 13 15.75 10.07 -25.81
N ASN A 14 16.01 9.19 -26.78
CA ASN A 14 16.11 9.58 -28.18
C ASN A 14 14.75 9.66 -28.89
N GLY A 15 13.64 9.43 -28.19
CA GLY A 15 12.29 9.42 -28.77
C GLY A 15 12.03 8.25 -29.72
N TYR A 16 12.83 7.19 -29.67
CA TYR A 16 12.70 6.02 -30.54
C TYR A 16 11.63 5.06 -30.00
N GLN A 17 10.85 4.48 -30.90
CA GLN A 17 9.84 3.49 -30.51
C GLN A 17 10.51 2.14 -30.22
N CYS A 18 10.53 1.76 -28.94
CA CYS A 18 11.12 0.48 -28.52
C CYS A 18 10.10 -0.65 -28.61
N HIS A 19 10.33 -1.60 -29.51
CA HIS A 19 9.54 -2.82 -29.65
C HIS A 19 10.28 -4.02 -29.07
N GLN A 20 9.60 -4.79 -28.24
CA GLN A 20 10.08 -6.04 -27.68
C GLN A 20 9.06 -7.13 -27.95
N ILE A 21 9.54 -8.31 -28.38
CA ILE A 21 8.67 -9.46 -28.64
C ILE A 21 8.11 -10.00 -27.32
N ALA A 22 6.84 -10.39 -27.35
CA ALA A 22 6.19 -11.07 -26.24
C ALA A 22 5.91 -12.52 -26.64
N LEU A 23 6.70 -13.45 -26.11
CA LEU A 23 6.49 -14.88 -26.35
C LEU A 23 5.14 -15.32 -25.76
N ARG A 24 4.34 -16.00 -26.58
CA ARG A 24 3.10 -16.68 -26.18
C ARG A 24 3.27 -18.19 -26.33
N ARG A 25 2.41 -18.99 -25.70
CA ARG A 25 2.40 -20.44 -25.94
C ARG A 25 2.08 -20.68 -27.41
N GLY A 26 2.95 -21.42 -28.12
CA GLY A 26 2.83 -21.64 -29.55
C GLY A 26 3.43 -20.52 -30.42
N TYR A 27 4.26 -19.64 -29.89
CA TYR A 27 4.99 -18.66 -30.70
C TYR A 27 5.97 -19.37 -31.62
N ASP A 28 5.71 -19.28 -32.91
CA ASP A 28 6.42 -19.94 -33.99
C ASP A 28 7.11 -18.92 -34.91
N HIS A 29 7.67 -19.41 -36.01
CA HIS A 29 8.33 -18.58 -37.02
C HIS A 29 7.37 -17.63 -37.72
N SER A 30 6.11 -18.04 -37.94
CA SER A 30 5.13 -17.18 -38.58
C SER A 30 4.80 -15.97 -37.71
N CYS A 31 4.57 -16.16 -36.40
CA CYS A 31 4.38 -15.08 -35.43
C CYS A 31 5.55 -14.09 -35.41
N PHE A 32 6.79 -14.60 -35.48
CA PHE A 32 8.00 -13.77 -35.53
C PHE A 32 8.04 -12.89 -36.78
N HIS A 33 7.70 -13.46 -37.94
CA HIS A 33 7.57 -12.69 -39.17
C HIS A 33 6.49 -11.62 -39.07
N GLU A 34 5.35 -11.88 -38.42
CA GLU A 34 4.32 -10.83 -38.21
C GLU A 34 4.81 -9.67 -37.34
N ASP A 35 5.61 -9.96 -36.30
CA ASP A 35 6.22 -8.94 -35.46
C ASP A 35 7.26 -8.13 -36.25
N LEU A 36 8.11 -8.79 -37.05
CA LEU A 36 9.08 -8.13 -37.93
C LEU A 36 8.39 -7.24 -38.96
N ARG A 37 7.33 -7.70 -39.62
CA ARG A 37 6.56 -6.91 -40.59
C ARG A 37 6.01 -5.63 -39.97
N ARG A 38 5.51 -5.69 -38.74
CA ARG A 38 5.05 -4.51 -38.00
C ARG A 38 6.19 -3.53 -37.72
N ILE A 39 7.36 -4.03 -37.31
CA ILE A 39 8.54 -3.18 -37.05
C ILE A 39 9.02 -2.51 -38.34
N TYR A 40 9.12 -3.27 -39.44
CA TYR A 40 9.50 -2.77 -40.77
C TYR A 40 8.51 -1.73 -41.30
N TRP A 41 7.21 -1.91 -41.05
CA TRP A 41 6.20 -0.93 -41.43
C TRP A 41 6.44 0.43 -40.75
N ILE A 42 6.73 0.42 -39.45
CA ILE A 42 6.99 1.65 -38.68
C ILE A 42 8.30 2.31 -39.13
N ALA A 43 9.36 1.52 -39.32
CA ALA A 43 10.67 2.02 -39.68
C ALA A 43 10.74 2.53 -41.14
N GLY A 44 10.12 1.81 -42.09
CA GLY A 44 10.23 2.09 -43.52
C GLY A 44 9.09 2.95 -44.06
N VAL A 45 7.83 2.55 -43.84
CA VAL A 45 6.65 3.25 -44.40
C VAL A 45 6.40 4.54 -43.63
N LEU A 46 6.26 4.44 -42.30
CA LEU A 46 6.00 5.62 -41.45
C LEU A 46 7.24 6.49 -41.21
N ASN A 47 8.43 5.99 -41.60
CA ASN A 47 9.71 6.69 -41.46
C ASN A 47 9.99 7.14 -40.01
N LYS A 48 9.69 6.28 -39.03
CA LYS A 48 9.91 6.57 -37.60
C LYS A 48 11.10 5.77 -37.07
N PRO A 49 12.01 6.40 -36.30
CA PRO A 49 13.12 5.69 -35.70
C PRO A 49 12.62 4.69 -34.66
N THR A 50 13.06 3.45 -34.82
CA THR A 50 12.49 2.29 -34.13
C THR A 50 13.61 1.42 -33.60
N VAL A 51 13.50 1.00 -32.35
CA VAL A 51 14.44 0.09 -31.70
C VAL A 51 13.79 -1.27 -31.56
N PHE A 52 14.42 -2.30 -32.12
CA PHE A 52 14.03 -3.68 -31.91
C PHE A 52 14.89 -4.29 -30.80
N LEU A 53 14.29 -4.57 -29.65
CA LEU A 53 14.96 -5.14 -28.48
C LEU A 53 14.61 -6.63 -28.35
N ILE A 54 15.62 -7.50 -28.44
CA ILE A 54 15.48 -8.95 -28.27
C ILE A 54 16.44 -9.49 -27.20
N THR A 55 15.99 -10.53 -26.49
CA THR A 55 16.74 -11.15 -25.39
C THR A 55 17.06 -12.61 -25.70
N ASP A 56 18.10 -13.15 -25.05
CA ASP A 56 18.49 -14.56 -25.20
C ASP A 56 17.33 -15.55 -24.97
N THR A 57 16.49 -15.29 -23.96
CA THR A 57 15.30 -16.08 -23.64
C THR A 57 14.19 -16.00 -24.68
N GLN A 58 14.20 -15.00 -25.56
CA GLN A 58 13.20 -14.80 -26.61
C GLN A 58 13.54 -15.57 -27.89
N ILE A 59 14.78 -16.04 -28.03
CA ILE A 59 15.25 -16.79 -29.18
C ILE A 59 14.95 -18.28 -28.94
N VAL A 60 13.73 -18.70 -29.30
CA VAL A 60 13.25 -20.07 -29.14
C VAL A 60 13.76 -20.99 -30.25
N HIS A 61 13.76 -20.49 -31.48
CA HIS A 61 14.23 -21.20 -32.67
C HIS A 61 15.45 -20.52 -33.27
N GLU A 62 16.39 -21.30 -33.81
CA GLU A 62 17.61 -20.77 -34.43
C GLU A 62 17.32 -19.96 -35.70
N ALA A 63 16.23 -20.26 -36.42
CA ALA A 63 15.76 -19.49 -37.56
C ALA A 63 15.55 -17.99 -37.24
N PHE A 64 15.19 -17.64 -36.00
CA PHE A 64 15.05 -16.22 -35.62
C PHE A 64 16.39 -15.48 -35.69
N MET A 65 17.50 -16.18 -35.42
CA MET A 65 18.84 -15.61 -35.53
C MET A 65 19.29 -15.50 -36.98
N GLU A 66 18.87 -16.40 -37.86
CA GLU A 66 19.10 -16.31 -39.30
C GLU A 66 18.44 -15.05 -39.87
N ASP A 67 17.18 -14.82 -39.51
CA ASP A 67 16.45 -13.60 -39.89
C ASP A 67 17.14 -12.34 -39.37
N ILE A 68 17.52 -12.30 -38.09
CA ILE A 68 18.25 -11.15 -37.52
C ILE A 68 19.59 -10.94 -38.24
N ASN A 69 20.31 -12.00 -38.58
CA ASN A 69 21.55 -11.92 -39.35
C ASN A 69 21.30 -11.32 -40.74
N ASN A 70 20.18 -11.64 -41.39
CA ASN A 70 19.79 -11.03 -42.66
C ASN A 70 19.43 -9.55 -42.50
N ILE A 71 18.69 -9.17 -41.45
CA ILE A 71 18.40 -7.76 -41.10
C ILE A 71 19.70 -6.96 -40.93
N LEU A 72 20.71 -7.52 -40.24
CA LEU A 72 21.98 -6.83 -39.98
C LEU A 72 22.87 -6.71 -41.22
N ASN A 73 22.87 -7.70 -42.11
CA ASN A 73 23.71 -7.70 -43.31
C ASN A 73 23.09 -6.90 -44.46
N SER A 74 21.90 -7.31 -44.93
CA SER A 74 21.25 -6.72 -46.11
C SER A 74 20.18 -5.69 -45.73
N GLY A 75 19.61 -5.78 -44.52
CA GLY A 75 18.41 -5.02 -44.15
C GLY A 75 17.11 -5.66 -44.61
N GLU A 76 17.17 -6.84 -45.23
CA GLU A 76 16.03 -7.56 -45.78
C GLU A 76 16.02 -9.01 -45.27
N VAL A 77 14.84 -9.52 -44.94
CA VAL A 77 14.64 -10.92 -44.56
C VAL A 77 13.96 -11.65 -45.73
N PRO A 78 14.53 -12.77 -46.21
CA PRO A 78 13.92 -13.56 -47.28
C PRO A 78 12.50 -14.00 -46.93
N ASN A 79 11.60 -13.99 -47.91
CA ASN A 79 10.19 -14.42 -47.79
C ASN A 79 9.37 -13.66 -46.74
N LEU A 80 9.86 -12.51 -46.24
CA LEU A 80 9.12 -11.71 -45.25
C LEU A 80 7.99 -10.89 -45.89
N PHE A 81 8.16 -10.46 -47.15
CA PHE A 81 7.18 -9.65 -47.87
C PHE A 81 6.82 -10.33 -49.19
N GLU A 82 5.74 -11.10 -49.19
CA GLU A 82 5.24 -11.81 -50.37
C GLU A 82 3.81 -11.38 -50.72
N GLY A 83 3.44 -11.53 -51.99
CA GLY A 83 2.08 -11.25 -52.50
C GLY A 83 1.55 -9.88 -52.10
N ASP A 84 0.39 -9.87 -51.43
CA ASP A 84 -0.33 -8.67 -51.01
C ASP A 84 0.48 -7.73 -50.11
N GLU A 85 1.42 -8.25 -49.33
CA GLU A 85 2.20 -7.45 -48.36
C GLU A 85 3.27 -6.63 -49.06
N TYR A 86 3.91 -7.22 -50.06
CA TYR A 86 4.84 -6.52 -50.94
C TYR A 86 4.13 -5.37 -51.69
N GLU A 87 2.92 -5.62 -52.19
CA GLU A 87 2.12 -4.59 -52.87
C GLU A 87 1.75 -3.43 -51.94
N LYS A 88 1.37 -3.74 -50.69
CA LYS A 88 1.08 -2.73 -49.67
C LYS A 88 2.29 -1.83 -49.39
N ILE A 89 3.49 -2.39 -49.30
CA ILE A 89 4.72 -1.61 -49.07
C ILE A 89 5.00 -0.69 -50.24
N ILE A 90 4.93 -1.20 -51.47
CA ILE A 90 5.16 -0.39 -52.68
C ILE A 90 4.17 0.77 -52.74
N LEU A 91 2.88 0.50 -52.55
CA LEU A 91 1.84 1.52 -52.65
C LEU A 91 2.07 2.67 -51.65
N ASN A 92 2.37 2.33 -50.39
CA ASN A 92 2.53 3.33 -49.33
C ASN A 92 3.90 4.03 -49.36
N THR A 93 4.91 3.41 -49.96
CA THR A 93 6.27 3.98 -50.03
C THR A 93 6.54 4.73 -51.35
N ARG A 94 5.68 4.55 -52.36
CA ARG A 94 5.82 5.22 -53.66
C ARG A 94 5.83 6.75 -53.57
N GLN A 95 4.85 7.32 -52.87
CA GLN A 95 4.74 8.76 -52.73
C GLN A 95 5.98 9.36 -52.02
N PRO A 96 6.41 8.82 -50.85
CA PRO A 96 7.66 9.25 -50.24
C PRO A 96 8.93 9.02 -51.08
N CYS A 97 8.95 8.01 -51.96
CA CYS A 97 10.06 7.75 -52.88
C CYS A 97 10.19 8.86 -53.93
N ILE A 98 9.06 9.31 -54.49
CA ILE A 98 9.01 10.41 -55.47
C ILE A 98 9.48 11.72 -54.80
N GLU A 99 8.98 12.01 -53.60
CA GLU A 99 9.35 13.22 -52.84
C GLU A 99 10.85 13.26 -52.49
N SER A 100 11.47 12.09 -52.28
CA SER A 100 12.91 11.99 -52.00
C SER A 100 13.81 12.13 -53.24
N GLY A 101 13.24 12.19 -54.45
CA GLY A 101 13.99 12.30 -55.71
C GLY A 101 14.76 11.02 -56.08
N HIS A 102 14.30 9.84 -55.64
CA HIS A 102 15.00 8.59 -55.92
C HIS A 102 15.00 8.28 -57.45
N PRO A 103 16.14 7.93 -58.05
CA PRO A 103 16.30 7.84 -59.51
C PRO A 103 15.51 6.71 -60.17
N ASN A 104 15.19 5.65 -59.42
CA ASN A 104 14.49 4.48 -59.95
C ASN A 104 13.09 4.35 -59.33
N GLN A 105 12.05 4.68 -60.11
CA GLN A 105 10.64 4.59 -59.68
C GLN A 105 9.95 3.29 -60.14
N THR A 106 10.74 2.29 -60.57
CA THR A 106 10.23 0.93 -60.78
C THR A 106 9.85 0.28 -59.44
N ARG A 107 9.09 -0.83 -59.48
CA ARG A 107 8.69 -1.56 -58.26
C ARG A 107 9.90 -1.92 -57.40
N ASP A 108 10.96 -2.39 -58.03
CA ASP A 108 12.19 -2.80 -57.36
C ASP A 108 12.95 -1.59 -56.79
N GLY A 109 12.97 -0.46 -57.51
CA GLY A 109 13.58 0.78 -57.00
C GLY A 109 12.84 1.36 -55.79
N ILE A 110 11.50 1.27 -55.76
CA ILE A 110 10.70 1.68 -54.59
C ILE A 110 10.99 0.77 -53.39
N PHE A 111 11.15 -0.54 -53.63
CA PHE A 111 11.49 -1.48 -52.57
C PHE A 111 12.92 -1.28 -52.06
N GLU A 112 13.89 -1.02 -52.93
CA GLU A 112 15.25 -0.66 -52.53
C GLU A 112 15.25 0.61 -51.66
N PHE A 113 14.47 1.62 -52.04
CA PHE A 113 14.28 2.83 -51.25
C PHE A 113 13.64 2.53 -49.87
N PHE A 114 12.65 1.65 -49.83
CA PHE A 114 12.05 1.18 -48.57
C PHE A 114 13.10 0.53 -47.66
N ILE A 115 13.89 -0.41 -48.16
CA ILE A 115 14.96 -1.07 -47.40
C ILE A 115 16.00 -0.06 -46.92
N LYS A 116 16.36 0.93 -47.75
CA LYS A 116 17.26 2.02 -47.35
C LYS A 116 16.71 2.83 -46.17
N ARG A 117 15.40 3.13 -46.16
CA ARG A 117 14.74 3.79 -45.01
C ARG A 117 14.73 2.91 -43.78
N VAL A 118 14.41 1.63 -43.92
CA VAL A 118 14.45 0.68 -42.80
C VAL A 118 15.85 0.65 -42.19
N ARG A 119 16.91 0.53 -42.99
CA ARG A 119 18.29 0.52 -42.50
C ARG A 119 18.70 1.82 -41.79
N ALA A 120 18.12 2.95 -42.17
CA ALA A 120 18.39 4.23 -41.51
C ALA A 120 17.65 4.38 -40.17
N ASN A 121 16.47 3.78 -40.03
CA ASN A 121 15.58 3.99 -38.87
C ASN A 121 15.50 2.82 -37.90
N LEU A 122 15.84 1.60 -38.33
CA LEU A 122 15.74 0.39 -37.52
C LEU A 122 17.06 0.12 -36.78
N HIS A 123 17.02 0.19 -35.46
CA HIS A 123 18.14 -0.14 -34.59
C HIS A 123 17.87 -1.45 -33.85
N VAL A 124 18.69 -2.47 -34.06
CA VAL A 124 18.55 -3.77 -33.40
C VAL A 124 19.45 -3.82 -32.17
N ILE A 125 18.87 -4.11 -31.00
CA ILE A 125 19.59 -4.28 -29.72
C ILE A 125 19.36 -5.70 -29.22
N MET A 126 20.45 -6.45 -29.06
CA MET A 126 20.43 -7.81 -28.54
C MET A 126 21.00 -7.87 -27.12
N CYS A 127 20.16 -8.25 -26.17
CA CYS A 127 20.55 -8.47 -24.78
C CYS A 127 20.87 -9.95 -24.53
N MET A 128 22.12 -10.35 -24.74
CA MET A 128 22.56 -11.74 -24.51
C MET A 128 23.43 -11.90 -23.25
N SER A 129 23.38 -13.07 -22.63
CA SER A 129 24.30 -13.46 -21.55
C SER A 129 25.57 -14.11 -22.12
N PRO A 130 26.77 -13.71 -21.67
CA PRO A 130 28.02 -14.39 -22.06
C PRO A 130 28.25 -15.70 -21.29
N VAL A 131 27.34 -16.07 -20.39
CA VAL A 131 27.42 -17.30 -19.60
C VAL A 131 26.96 -18.48 -20.45
N GLY A 132 27.79 -19.53 -20.51
CA GLY A 132 27.56 -20.71 -21.35
C GLY A 132 28.18 -20.60 -22.74
N ASP A 133 27.93 -21.61 -23.57
CA ASP A 133 28.53 -21.72 -24.91
C ASP A 133 27.59 -21.24 -26.04
N THR A 134 26.31 -21.02 -25.74
CA THR A 134 25.28 -20.63 -26.72
C THR A 134 25.62 -19.31 -27.41
N PHE A 135 26.02 -18.28 -26.65
CA PHE A 135 26.42 -16.99 -27.21
C PHE A 135 27.65 -17.14 -28.13
N ARG A 136 28.67 -17.89 -27.69
CA ARG A 136 29.87 -18.15 -28.49
C ARG A 136 29.55 -18.91 -29.78
N GLY A 137 28.68 -19.92 -29.70
CA GLY A 137 28.19 -20.67 -30.85
C GLY A 137 27.47 -19.76 -31.85
N ARG A 138 26.54 -18.91 -31.38
CA ARG A 138 25.82 -17.95 -32.23
C ARG A 138 26.75 -16.96 -32.90
N CYS A 139 27.75 -16.41 -32.21
CA CYS A 139 28.73 -15.51 -32.83
C CYS A 139 29.57 -16.18 -33.92
N ARG A 140 29.81 -17.50 -33.83
CA ARG A 140 30.53 -18.26 -34.87
C ARG A 140 29.65 -18.57 -36.08
N MET A 141 28.38 -18.90 -35.85
CA MET A 141 27.41 -19.20 -36.92
C MET A 141 26.96 -17.93 -37.65
N PHE A 142 26.81 -16.82 -36.93
CA PHE A 142 26.28 -15.55 -37.44
C PHE A 142 27.32 -14.43 -37.28
N PRO A 143 28.25 -14.26 -38.24
CA PRO A 143 29.33 -13.28 -38.13
C PRO A 143 28.85 -11.82 -38.16
N SER A 144 27.64 -11.55 -38.69
CA SER A 144 27.04 -10.19 -38.68
C SER A 144 26.86 -9.63 -37.26
N LEU A 145 26.66 -10.49 -36.27
CA LEU A 145 26.52 -10.08 -34.87
C LEU A 145 27.79 -9.38 -34.34
N VAL A 146 28.95 -9.72 -34.88
CA VAL A 146 30.24 -9.14 -34.51
C VAL A 146 30.65 -8.04 -35.48
N ASN A 147 30.36 -8.23 -36.77
CA ASN A 147 30.80 -7.31 -37.84
C ASN A 147 29.91 -6.06 -37.96
N CYS A 148 28.60 -6.20 -37.73
CA CYS A 148 27.62 -5.14 -37.96
C CYS A 148 27.11 -4.50 -36.66
N CYS A 149 27.35 -5.10 -35.50
CA CYS A 149 26.92 -4.57 -34.20
C CYS A 149 28.11 -4.12 -33.36
N THR A 150 27.89 -3.09 -32.55
CA THR A 150 28.82 -2.71 -31.48
C THR A 150 28.56 -3.57 -30.25
N ILE A 151 29.63 -4.18 -29.71
CA ILE A 151 29.55 -5.03 -28.53
C ILE A 151 29.82 -4.19 -27.29
N ASP A 152 28.79 -4.04 -26.44
CA ASP A 152 28.90 -3.39 -25.13
C ASP A 152 28.97 -4.44 -24.00
N TRP A 153 30.11 -4.47 -23.29
CA TRP A 153 30.40 -5.45 -22.25
C TRP A 153 29.95 -4.96 -20.87
N PHE A 154 28.86 -5.54 -20.36
CA PHE A 154 28.43 -5.33 -18.98
C PHE A 154 29.25 -6.18 -18.03
N VAL A 155 30.24 -5.55 -17.41
CA VAL A 155 31.04 -6.14 -16.34
C VAL A 155 30.29 -6.15 -15.01
N LYS A 156 30.83 -6.91 -14.05
CA LYS A 156 30.37 -6.88 -12.67
C LYS A 156 30.44 -5.45 -12.12
N TRP A 157 29.48 -5.08 -11.27
CA TRP A 157 29.47 -3.75 -10.68
C TRP A 157 30.68 -3.60 -9.74
N PRO A 158 31.52 -2.58 -9.92
CA PRO A 158 32.59 -2.30 -8.98
C PRO A 158 32.02 -1.92 -7.61
N ALA A 159 32.83 -2.08 -6.56
CA ALA A 159 32.45 -1.73 -5.19
C ALA A 159 31.91 -0.28 -5.08
N GLU A 160 32.45 0.64 -5.87
CA GLU A 160 31.98 2.03 -5.95
C GLU A 160 30.55 2.15 -6.48
N ALA A 161 30.22 1.42 -7.54
CA ALA A 161 28.87 1.42 -8.10
C ALA A 161 27.87 0.79 -7.11
N LEU A 162 28.25 -0.31 -6.45
CA LEU A 162 27.43 -0.93 -5.41
C LEU A 162 27.17 0.06 -4.26
N ARG A 163 28.20 0.76 -3.78
CA ARG A 163 28.07 1.81 -2.76
C ARG A 163 27.12 2.93 -3.20
N SER A 164 27.28 3.44 -4.41
CA SER A 164 26.44 4.54 -4.93
C SER A 164 24.97 4.14 -5.01
N VAL A 165 24.68 2.92 -5.49
CA VAL A 165 23.32 2.39 -5.59
C VAL A 165 22.72 2.14 -4.20
N ALA A 166 23.51 1.64 -3.26
CA ALA A 166 23.10 1.46 -1.87
C ALA A 166 22.73 2.80 -1.21
N ILE A 167 23.58 3.82 -1.33
CA ILE A 167 23.30 5.16 -0.77
C ILE A 167 22.01 5.73 -1.37
N GLY A 168 21.84 5.66 -2.70
CA GLY A 168 20.64 6.14 -3.37
C GLY A 168 19.36 5.41 -2.91
N SER A 169 19.45 4.10 -2.69
CA SER A 169 18.29 3.27 -2.27
C SER A 169 17.96 3.40 -0.78
N LEU A 170 18.96 3.67 0.06
CA LEU A 170 18.84 3.69 1.52
C LEU A 170 18.64 5.10 2.09
N LYS A 171 18.67 6.14 1.25
CA LYS A 171 18.43 7.52 1.64
C LYS A 171 17.09 7.70 2.37
N ASP A 172 16.05 7.00 1.94
CA ASP A 172 14.71 7.06 2.55
C ASP A 172 14.64 6.40 3.94
N VAL A 173 15.64 5.59 4.32
CA VAL A 173 15.60 4.77 5.54
C VAL A 173 16.31 5.44 6.73
N SER A 174 17.24 6.35 6.46
CA SER A 174 18.04 7.01 7.50
C SER A 174 18.17 8.50 7.24
N ASP A 175 17.73 9.32 8.19
CA ASP A 175 17.87 10.79 8.13
C ASP A 175 19.33 11.25 8.28
N ASN A 176 20.21 10.41 8.83
CA ASN A 176 21.62 10.72 9.06
C ASN A 176 22.51 10.18 7.94
N GLU A 177 23.10 11.08 7.15
CA GLU A 177 23.97 10.73 6.02
C GLU A 177 25.15 9.84 6.41
N VAL A 178 25.69 10.00 7.62
CA VAL A 178 26.82 9.19 8.09
C VAL A 178 26.37 7.75 8.29
N GLN A 179 25.20 7.53 8.89
CA GLN A 179 24.66 6.17 9.08
C GLN A 179 24.35 5.50 7.74
N CYS A 180 23.79 6.25 6.79
CA CYS A 180 23.52 5.76 5.43
C CYS A 180 24.80 5.23 4.76
N LYS A 181 25.90 5.98 4.84
CA LYS A 181 27.20 5.57 4.27
C LYS A 181 27.75 4.30 4.91
N HIS A 182 27.68 4.17 6.23
CA HIS A 182 28.12 2.96 6.92
C HIS A 182 27.25 1.75 6.56
N LEU A 183 25.92 1.94 6.50
CA LEU A 183 24.99 0.89 6.11
C LEU A 183 25.26 0.42 4.67
N ALA A 184 25.46 1.36 3.75
CA ALA A 184 25.83 1.06 2.37
C ALA A 184 27.11 0.23 2.29
N GLN A 185 28.15 0.60 3.06
CA GLN A 185 29.40 -0.16 3.12
C GLN A 185 29.19 -1.60 3.60
N ILE A 186 28.34 -1.82 4.61
CA ILE A 186 27.99 -3.16 5.09
C ILE A 186 27.27 -3.96 4.00
N CYS A 187 26.30 -3.35 3.30
CA CYS A 187 25.61 -4.02 2.20
C CYS A 187 26.57 -4.46 1.09
N VAL A 188 27.56 -3.62 0.72
CA VAL A 188 28.59 -3.98 -0.25
C VAL A 188 29.43 -5.16 0.24
N MET A 189 29.91 -5.11 1.48
CA MET A 189 30.70 -6.19 2.09
C MET A 189 29.93 -7.52 2.09
N ILE A 190 28.64 -7.49 2.43
CA ILE A 190 27.78 -8.69 2.38
C ILE A 190 27.74 -9.25 0.95
N HIS A 191 27.52 -8.41 -0.06
CA HIS A 191 27.45 -8.86 -1.44
C HIS A 191 28.75 -9.49 -1.94
N GLU A 192 29.90 -8.84 -1.67
CA GLU A 192 31.23 -9.35 -2.03
C GLU A 192 31.55 -10.66 -1.31
N SER A 193 31.13 -10.80 -0.05
CA SER A 193 31.30 -12.05 0.70
C SER A 193 30.54 -13.23 0.06
N VAL A 194 29.31 -12.99 -0.42
CA VAL A 194 28.50 -14.01 -1.09
C VAL A 194 29.15 -14.41 -2.42
N GLU A 195 29.75 -13.46 -3.13
CA GLU A 195 30.48 -13.74 -4.36
C GLU A 195 31.69 -14.66 -4.14
N SER A 196 32.52 -14.35 -3.14
CA SER A 196 33.66 -15.21 -2.76
C SER A 196 33.21 -16.62 -2.33
N ILE A 197 32.14 -16.70 -1.54
CA ILE A 197 31.55 -17.99 -1.12
C ILE A 197 30.98 -18.75 -2.33
N SER A 198 30.39 -18.07 -3.30
CA SER A 198 29.85 -18.71 -4.52
C SER A 198 30.95 -19.35 -5.36
N GLU A 199 32.13 -18.71 -5.45
CA GLU A 199 33.30 -19.31 -6.10
C GLU A 199 33.81 -20.53 -5.34
N ARG A 200 33.88 -20.45 -4.01
CA ARG A 200 34.27 -21.60 -3.17
C ARG A 200 33.30 -22.76 -3.35
N PHE A 201 32.00 -22.49 -3.33
CA PHE A 201 30.93 -23.47 -3.53
C PHE A 201 31.05 -24.17 -4.89
N TYR A 202 31.39 -23.44 -5.95
CA TYR A 202 31.65 -24.05 -7.24
C TYR A 202 32.88 -24.98 -7.22
N ARG A 203 33.97 -24.57 -6.56
CA ARG A 203 35.20 -25.39 -6.47
C ARG A 203 34.95 -26.70 -5.70
N GLU A 204 34.20 -26.65 -4.62
CA GLU A 204 33.92 -27.80 -3.75
C GLU A 204 32.82 -28.72 -4.31
N MET A 205 31.69 -28.14 -4.72
CA MET A 205 30.48 -28.91 -5.05
C MET A 205 30.21 -29.03 -6.55
N ARG A 206 31.01 -28.34 -7.39
CA ARG A 206 30.81 -28.24 -8.85
C ARG A 206 29.41 -27.75 -9.24
N ARG A 207 28.76 -26.99 -8.36
CA ARG A 207 27.44 -26.39 -8.58
C ARG A 207 27.59 -24.88 -8.74
N HIS A 208 27.05 -24.34 -9.81
CA HIS A 208 27.06 -22.90 -10.06
C HIS A 208 25.98 -22.19 -9.24
N TYR A 209 26.37 -21.10 -8.58
CA TYR A 209 25.46 -20.11 -8.03
C TYR A 209 25.84 -18.74 -8.59
N TYR A 210 24.89 -18.04 -9.19
CA TYR A 210 25.14 -16.77 -9.86
C TYR A 210 24.69 -15.60 -9.01
N THR A 211 25.63 -14.74 -8.60
CA THR A 211 25.34 -13.46 -8.00
C THR A 211 25.00 -12.45 -9.09
N THR A 212 23.82 -11.83 -9.00
CA THR A 212 23.40 -10.81 -9.97
C THR A 212 23.12 -9.48 -9.26
N PRO A 213 23.28 -8.33 -9.93
CA PRO A 213 22.87 -7.05 -9.36
C PRO A 213 21.39 -7.00 -8.96
N SER A 214 20.54 -7.80 -9.61
CA SER A 214 19.13 -7.94 -9.22
C SER A 214 18.98 -8.50 -7.81
N SER A 215 19.79 -9.50 -7.44
CA SER A 215 19.84 -10.03 -6.07
C SER A 215 20.33 -8.97 -5.07
N TYR A 216 21.26 -8.10 -5.47
CA TYR A 216 21.70 -6.98 -4.65
C TYR A 216 20.60 -5.93 -4.43
N LEU A 217 19.87 -5.55 -5.49
CA LEU A 217 18.73 -4.65 -5.38
C LEU A 217 17.61 -5.25 -4.52
N GLN A 218 17.39 -6.57 -4.61
CA GLN A 218 16.47 -7.29 -3.73
C GLN A 218 16.90 -7.21 -2.26
N LEU A 219 18.19 -7.39 -1.95
CA LEU A 219 18.74 -7.21 -0.60
C LEU A 219 18.41 -5.82 -0.05
N LEU A 220 18.68 -4.76 -0.84
CA LEU A 220 18.41 -3.38 -0.44
C LEU A 220 16.92 -3.13 -0.20
N ASN A 221 16.06 -3.60 -1.11
CA ASN A 221 14.62 -3.45 -0.99
C ASN A 221 14.07 -4.23 0.23
N GLN A 222 14.54 -5.46 0.43
CA GLN A 222 14.12 -6.29 1.55
C GLN A 222 14.54 -5.67 2.88
N TYR A 223 15.75 -5.08 2.95
CA TYR A 223 16.19 -4.33 4.11
C TYR A 223 15.25 -3.16 4.42
N ARG A 224 14.90 -2.34 3.42
CA ARG A 224 13.93 -1.24 3.57
C ARG A 224 12.59 -1.71 4.13
N VAL A 225 12.02 -2.77 3.54
CA VAL A 225 10.73 -3.33 3.97
C VAL A 225 10.80 -3.84 5.41
N LEU A 226 11.89 -4.52 5.79
CA LEU A 226 12.07 -5.04 7.15
C LEU A 226 12.23 -3.93 8.19
N VAL A 227 13.00 -2.88 7.86
CA VAL A 227 13.16 -1.72 8.75
C VAL A 227 11.82 -1.05 8.99
N GLN A 228 11.05 -0.76 7.92
CA GLN A 228 9.74 -0.13 8.06
C GLN A 228 8.82 -0.96 8.94
N LYS A 229 8.72 -2.27 8.67
CA LYS A 229 7.90 -3.18 9.48
C LYS A 229 8.32 -3.21 10.96
N ARG A 230 9.63 -3.09 11.23
CA ARG A 230 10.14 -3.06 12.60
C ARG A 230 9.83 -1.73 13.28
N VAL A 231 9.99 -0.61 12.58
CA VAL A 231 9.63 0.74 13.04
C VAL A 231 8.15 0.80 13.38
N ASP A 232 7.27 0.35 12.49
CA ASP A 232 5.83 0.33 12.72
C ASP A 232 5.46 -0.50 13.96
N SER A 233 6.09 -1.67 14.13
CA SER A 233 5.88 -2.52 15.31
C SER A 233 6.34 -1.85 16.61
N ILE A 234 7.43 -1.07 16.56
CA ILE A 234 7.93 -0.32 17.72
C ILE A 234 7.00 0.85 18.03
N ILE A 235 6.55 1.59 17.01
CA ILE A 235 5.61 2.71 17.15
C ILE A 235 4.31 2.21 17.78
N GLN A 236 3.72 1.12 17.28
CA GLN A 236 2.52 0.53 17.87
C GLN A 236 2.69 0.15 19.35
N LYS A 237 3.85 -0.41 19.72
CA LYS A 237 4.15 -0.72 21.13
C LYS A 237 4.31 0.54 21.97
N LYS A 238 5.00 1.55 21.44
CA LYS A 238 5.17 2.85 22.10
C LYS A 238 3.81 3.50 22.33
N ASP A 239 2.96 3.57 21.32
CA ASP A 239 1.64 4.19 21.39
C ASP A 239 0.73 3.46 22.36
N ARG A 240 0.80 2.12 22.39
CA ARG A 240 0.08 1.33 23.40
C ARG A 240 0.50 1.68 24.82
N ILE A 241 1.81 1.83 25.07
CA ILE A 241 2.34 2.21 26.39
C ILE A 241 1.94 3.66 26.72
N ALA A 242 2.07 4.59 25.76
CA ALA A 242 1.70 5.99 25.94
C ALA A 242 0.20 6.14 26.27
N ASN A 243 -0.67 5.43 25.56
CA ASN A 243 -2.11 5.42 25.83
C ASN A 243 -2.42 4.81 27.20
N GLY A 244 -1.71 3.75 27.60
CA GLY A 244 -1.84 3.18 28.95
C GLY A 244 -1.43 4.17 30.03
N LEU A 245 -0.31 4.87 29.83
CA LEU A 245 0.19 5.88 30.77
C LEU A 245 -0.77 7.07 30.89
N SER A 246 -1.32 7.56 29.76
CA SER A 246 -2.32 8.65 29.74
C SER A 246 -3.53 8.28 30.59
N LYS A 247 -4.08 7.08 30.39
CA LYS A 247 -5.22 6.60 31.16
C LYS A 247 -4.92 6.50 32.65
N ILE A 248 -3.73 6.04 33.03
CA ILE A 248 -3.33 5.97 34.45
C ILE A 248 -3.25 7.38 35.06
N LEU A 249 -2.66 8.34 34.33
CA LEU A 249 -2.58 9.74 34.78
C LEU A 249 -3.96 10.38 34.92
N GLU A 250 -4.85 10.17 33.93
CA GLU A 250 -6.24 10.62 33.98
C GLU A 250 -6.97 10.03 35.19
N THR A 251 -6.86 8.71 35.43
CA THR A 251 -7.49 8.09 36.61
C THR A 251 -6.93 8.59 37.93
N ASN A 252 -5.61 8.84 38.02
CA ASN A 252 -5.01 9.40 39.23
C ASN A 252 -5.53 10.81 39.51
N GLN A 253 -5.74 11.62 38.47
CA GLN A 253 -6.33 12.95 38.60
C GLN A 253 -7.77 12.86 39.10
N VAL A 254 -8.60 11.99 38.52
CA VAL A 254 -9.99 11.76 38.99
C VAL A 254 -10.03 11.27 40.43
N VAL A 255 -9.16 10.33 40.82
CA VAL A 255 -9.09 9.83 42.20
C VAL A 255 -8.67 10.93 43.18
N ALA A 256 -7.75 11.82 42.78
CA ALA A 256 -7.37 12.96 43.60
C ALA A 256 -8.54 13.94 43.79
N GLU A 257 -9.29 14.24 42.73
CA GLU A 257 -10.49 15.09 42.78
C GLU A 257 -11.58 14.48 43.67
N MET A 258 -11.90 13.19 43.49
CA MET A 258 -12.87 12.48 44.35
C MET A 258 -12.42 12.43 45.82
N GLY A 259 -11.11 12.30 46.07
CA GLY A 259 -10.55 12.34 47.42
C GLY A 259 -10.76 13.69 48.13
N GLU A 260 -10.62 14.80 47.40
CA GLU A 260 -10.91 16.14 47.92
C GLU A 260 -12.42 16.36 48.15
N GLU A 261 -13.28 15.84 47.26
CA GLU A 261 -14.73 15.88 47.45
C GLU A 261 -15.17 15.07 48.68
N LEU A 262 -14.62 13.86 48.88
CA LEU A 262 -14.89 13.04 50.06
C LEU A 262 -14.55 13.77 51.36
N LYS A 263 -13.38 14.44 51.42
CA LYS A 263 -13.01 15.25 52.60
C LYS A 263 -14.02 16.35 52.90
N LYS A 264 -14.68 16.92 51.89
CA LYS A 264 -15.74 17.94 52.07
C LYS A 264 -17.06 17.32 52.51
N PHE A 265 -17.43 16.16 51.96
CA PHE A 265 -18.73 15.53 52.24
C PHE A 265 -18.79 14.80 53.59
N VAL A 266 -17.68 14.22 54.08
CA VAL A 266 -17.63 13.53 55.38
C VAL A 266 -18.21 14.37 56.54
N PRO A 267 -17.74 15.61 56.82
CA PRO A 267 -18.27 16.40 57.93
C PRO A 267 -19.73 16.80 57.73
N ILE A 268 -20.15 17.10 56.50
CA ILE A 268 -21.55 17.44 56.17
C ILE A 268 -22.45 16.24 56.47
N LEU A 269 -22.01 15.02 56.16
CA LEU A 269 -22.77 13.80 56.40
C LEU A 269 -22.91 13.51 57.90
N GLU A 270 -21.84 13.72 58.67
CA GLU A 270 -21.85 13.59 60.13
C GLU A 270 -22.80 14.61 60.78
N GLU A 271 -22.76 15.87 60.34
CA GLU A 271 -23.65 16.92 60.81
C GLU A 271 -25.12 16.59 60.47
N LYS A 272 -25.40 16.20 59.22
CA LYS A 272 -26.76 15.79 58.83
C LYS A 272 -27.23 14.53 59.53
N SER A 273 -26.35 13.56 59.81
CA SER A 273 -26.69 12.37 60.60
C SER A 273 -27.03 12.73 62.04
N LYS A 274 -26.27 13.65 62.65
CA LYS A 274 -26.54 14.16 63.99
C LYS A 274 -27.88 14.89 64.03
N ASN A 275 -28.12 15.81 63.09
CA ASN A 275 -29.38 16.54 62.97
C ASN A 275 -30.56 15.59 62.74
N MET A 276 -30.39 14.53 61.94
CA MET A 276 -31.42 13.50 61.74
C MET A 276 -31.73 12.74 63.04
N LYS A 277 -30.71 12.33 63.81
CA LYS A 277 -30.92 11.67 65.12
C LYS A 277 -31.65 12.58 66.11
N GLU A 278 -31.31 13.87 66.14
CA GLU A 278 -31.99 14.86 66.98
C GLU A 278 -33.45 15.07 66.55
N LEU A 279 -33.72 15.11 65.24
CA LEU A 279 -35.06 15.27 64.69
C LEU A 279 -35.94 14.04 64.94
N LEU A 280 -35.38 12.83 64.81
CA LEU A 280 -36.06 11.60 65.19
C LEU A 280 -36.43 11.59 66.69
N ALA A 281 -35.50 11.98 67.56
CA ALA A 281 -35.78 12.06 69.00
C ALA A 281 -36.86 13.08 69.37
N LYS A 282 -36.96 14.19 68.62
CA LYS A 282 -38.06 15.16 68.77
C LYS A 282 -39.37 14.57 68.26
N LEU A 283 -39.36 13.93 67.10
CA LEU A 283 -40.54 13.28 66.52
C LEU A 283 -41.11 12.19 67.44
N ASP A 284 -40.26 11.40 68.08
CA ASP A 284 -40.69 10.37 69.05
C ASP A 284 -41.36 10.99 70.29
N LYS A 285 -40.84 12.13 70.77
CA LYS A 285 -41.47 12.90 71.86
C LYS A 285 -42.80 13.51 71.44
N ASP A 286 -42.84 14.14 70.28
CA ASP A 286 -44.04 14.79 69.75
C ASP A 286 -45.14 13.74 69.45
N ASN A 287 -44.77 12.57 68.92
CA ASN A 287 -45.68 11.43 68.76
C ASN A 287 -46.20 10.92 70.10
N ALA A 288 -45.36 10.78 71.12
CA ALA A 288 -45.81 10.36 72.46
C ALA A 288 -46.78 11.38 73.09
N MET A 289 -46.51 12.69 72.92
CA MET A 289 -47.42 13.74 73.37
C MET A 289 -48.73 13.74 72.59
N ALA A 290 -48.68 13.63 71.25
CA ALA A 290 -49.85 13.55 70.40
C ALA A 290 -50.73 12.33 70.77
N GLU A 291 -50.13 11.17 71.06
CA GLU A 291 -50.87 9.97 71.47
C GLU A 291 -51.50 10.13 72.86
N SER A 292 -50.87 10.87 73.77
CA SER A 292 -51.45 11.24 75.07
C SER A 292 -52.64 12.18 74.91
N VAL A 293 -52.51 13.22 74.09
CA VAL A 293 -53.60 14.18 73.81
C VAL A 293 -54.75 13.47 73.08
N LYS A 294 -54.46 12.58 72.13
CA LYS A 294 -55.47 11.77 71.46
C LYS A 294 -56.27 10.91 72.46
N LYS A 295 -55.61 10.35 73.47
CA LYS A 295 -56.28 9.61 74.55
C LYS A 295 -57.13 10.49 75.46
N SER A 296 -56.69 11.72 75.77
CA SER A 296 -57.50 12.65 76.59
C SER A 296 -58.71 13.15 75.82
N VAL A 297 -58.54 13.57 74.57
CA VAL A 297 -59.65 14.02 73.71
C VAL A 297 -60.67 12.90 73.50
N ALA A 298 -60.24 11.65 73.32
CA ALA A 298 -61.17 10.52 73.21
C ALA A 298 -61.98 10.28 74.50
N LYS A 299 -61.43 10.59 75.69
CA LYS A 299 -62.17 10.54 76.96
C LYS A 299 -63.15 11.71 77.07
N ASP A 300 -62.68 12.92 76.78
CA ASP A 300 -63.51 14.12 76.84
C ASP A 300 -64.67 14.04 75.84
N GLU A 301 -64.46 13.46 74.65
CA GLU A 301 -65.53 13.22 73.66
C GLU A 301 -66.56 12.20 74.17
N ALA A 302 -66.12 11.16 74.88
CA ALA A 302 -67.03 10.18 75.48
C ALA A 302 -67.86 10.80 76.61
N GLU A 303 -67.25 11.61 77.48
CA GLU A 303 -67.96 12.32 78.56
C GLU A 303 -68.89 13.40 78.02
N ALA A 304 -68.49 14.14 76.97
CA ALA A 304 -69.34 15.12 76.31
C ALA A 304 -70.55 14.46 75.64
N LYS A 305 -70.41 13.26 75.06
CA LYS A 305 -71.55 12.48 74.52
C LYS A 305 -72.55 12.07 75.61
N ILE A 306 -72.06 11.67 76.79
CA ILE A 306 -72.92 11.31 77.92
C ILE A 306 -73.68 12.55 78.41
N LYS A 307 -72.98 13.66 78.66
CA LYS A 307 -73.61 14.92 79.10
C LYS A 307 -74.58 15.47 78.07
N ALA A 308 -74.24 15.39 76.78
CA ALA A 308 -75.14 15.81 75.70
C ALA A 308 -76.43 14.99 75.70
N ALA A 309 -76.35 13.66 75.87
CA ALA A 309 -77.52 12.79 75.98
C ALA A 309 -78.38 13.12 77.22
N GLU A 310 -77.76 13.35 78.38
CA GLU A 310 -78.45 13.73 79.61
C GLU A 310 -79.16 15.09 79.47
N THR A 311 -78.51 16.10 78.89
CA THR A 311 -79.18 17.40 78.64
C THR A 311 -80.28 17.29 77.59
N GLN A 312 -80.17 16.39 76.63
CA GLN A 312 -81.22 16.16 75.64
C GLN A 312 -82.45 15.53 76.31
N GLU A 313 -82.28 14.54 77.19
CA GLU A 313 -83.39 13.98 77.98
C GLU A 313 -84.07 15.03 78.86
N ILE A 314 -83.30 15.85 79.58
CA ILE A 314 -83.85 16.91 80.45
C ILE A 314 -84.61 17.97 79.62
N ALA A 315 -84.09 18.33 78.44
CA ALA A 315 -84.76 19.26 77.55
C ALA A 315 -86.08 18.69 76.99
N ASP A 316 -86.09 17.39 76.64
CA ASP A 316 -87.28 16.70 76.14
C ASP A 316 -88.34 16.51 77.24
N GLU A 317 -87.94 16.32 78.50
CA GLU A 317 -88.84 16.25 79.67
C GLU A 317 -89.45 17.62 79.99
N ALA A 318 -88.63 18.68 80.02
CA ALA A 318 -89.10 20.05 80.26
C ALA A 318 -90.05 20.54 79.15
N ALA A 319 -89.84 20.13 77.90
CA ALA A 319 -90.73 20.45 76.79
C ALA A 319 -92.11 19.78 76.94
N LYS A 320 -92.15 18.53 77.42
CA LYS A 320 -93.41 17.80 77.68
C LYS A 320 -94.21 18.40 78.83
N ASP A 321 -93.55 18.77 79.93
CA ASP A 321 -94.23 19.39 81.08
C ASP A 321 -94.81 20.76 80.72
N LEU A 322 -94.13 21.52 79.84
CA LEU A 322 -94.64 22.82 79.37
C LEU A 322 -95.89 22.68 78.49
N GLU A 323 -95.97 21.64 77.64
CA GLU A 323 -97.14 21.38 76.79
C GLU A 323 -98.39 21.02 77.60
N ILE A 324 -98.25 20.38 78.76
CA ILE A 324 -99.38 19.96 79.60
C ILE A 324 -100.02 21.15 80.33
N VAL A 325 -99.26 22.21 80.61
CA VAL A 325 -99.75 23.37 81.39
C VAL A 325 -100.35 24.48 80.51
N LEU A 326 -99.92 24.58 79.25
CA LEU A 326 -100.38 25.63 78.32
C LEU A 326 -101.92 25.68 78.06
N PRO A 327 -102.68 24.57 78.03
CA PRO A 327 -104.13 24.63 77.75
C PRO A 327 -105.00 25.09 78.93
N THR A 328 -104.47 25.20 80.15
CA THR A 328 -105.23 25.55 81.36
C THR A 328 -105.17 27.04 81.73
N LEU A 329 -104.52 27.89 80.92
CA LEU A 329 -104.28 29.32 81.20
C LEU A 329 -105.05 30.31 80.29
N GLN A 330 -106.15 29.88 79.64
CA GLN A 330 -107.19 30.76 79.08
C GLN A 330 -108.56 30.35 79.62
#